data_AF-A0A8T5RFN6-F1
#
_entry.id   AF-A0A8T5RFN6-F1
#
_cell.length_a   1.000
_cell.length_b   1.000
_cell.length_c   1.000
_cell.angle_alpha   90.00
_cell.angle_beta   90.00
_cell.angle_gamma   90.00
#
_symmetry.space_group_name_H-M   'P 1'
#
loop_
_entity.id
_entity.type
_entity.pdbx_description
1 polymer ?
#
loop_
_entity_poly.entity_id
_entity_poly.type
_entity_poly.pdbx_seq_one_letter_code
_entity_poly.pdbx_strand_id
1 'polypeptide(L)'
;NLDHTLERNDDFKIDIPPETEFWAHSSNLQAWYENNYNTKVLHSNLAFPLLRKLTKAGDKKAKEAFKGEIVNRFRNGNLNVMAFLIKEGYLDELDIDDSVALYQELDFDTYKKLQSHIKESNKIKEGFIL
;
A
#
# COMPACT_ATOMS: atom_id res chain seq x y z
N ASN A 1 -26.01 1.54 -18.69
CA ASN A 1 -26.43 2.82 -18.09
C ASN A 1 -26.07 2.81 -16.62
N LEU A 2 -24.87 3.30 -16.30
CA LEU A 2 -24.49 3.67 -14.94
C LEU A 2 -24.96 5.12 -14.75
N ASP A 3 -25.56 5.43 -13.60
CA ASP A 3 -26.05 6.75 -13.27
C ASP A 3 -24.87 7.65 -12.85
N HIS A 4 -24.49 8.59 -13.73
CA HIS A 4 -23.36 9.50 -13.53
C HIS A 4 -23.70 10.71 -12.63
N THR A 5 -24.92 10.80 -12.09
CA THR A 5 -25.34 11.95 -11.26
C THR A 5 -24.68 12.01 -9.88
N LEU A 6 -23.98 10.94 -9.47
CA LEU A 6 -23.19 10.86 -8.24
C LEU A 6 -21.67 11.04 -8.50
N GLU A 7 -21.26 11.25 -9.75
CA GLU A 7 -19.88 11.64 -10.04
C GLU A 7 -19.65 13.04 -9.46
N ARG A 8 -18.59 13.16 -8.66
CA ARG A 8 -18.23 14.36 -7.92
C ARG A 8 -18.04 15.51 -8.93
N ASN A 9 -19.02 16.41 -9.00
CA ASN A 9 -18.84 17.70 -9.66
C ASN A 9 -17.75 18.46 -8.88
N ASP A 10 -16.55 18.54 -9.45
CA ASP A 10 -15.39 19.24 -8.86
C ASP A 10 -15.63 20.75 -8.63
N ASP A 11 -16.78 21.28 -9.07
CA ASP A 11 -17.19 22.68 -8.94
C ASP A 11 -17.87 23.04 -7.60
N PHE A 12 -18.26 22.06 -6.76
CA PHE A 12 -18.80 22.34 -5.42
C PHE A 12 -17.75 22.11 -4.33
N LYS A 13 -16.97 23.16 -4.05
CA LYS A 13 -16.11 23.19 -2.86
C LYS A 13 -17.00 23.38 -1.63
N ILE A 14 -17.32 22.28 -0.95
CA ILE A 14 -18.02 22.32 0.34
C ILE A 14 -17.10 23.04 1.33
N ASP A 15 -17.55 24.19 1.85
CA ASP A 15 -16.84 24.93 2.88
C ASP A 15 -17.08 24.24 4.24
N ILE A 16 -16.14 23.38 4.62
CA ILE A 16 -16.16 22.66 5.90
C ILE A 16 -15.37 23.51 6.91
N PRO A 17 -15.95 23.86 8.08
CA PRO A 17 -15.21 24.57 9.11
C PRO A 17 -13.92 23.81 9.50
N PRO A 18 -12.78 24.51 9.68
CA PRO A 18 -11.51 23.85 9.97
C PRO A 18 -11.56 22.91 11.19
N GLU A 19 -12.33 23.27 12.21
CA GLU A 19 -12.56 22.43 13.39
C GLU A 19 -13.26 21.11 13.01
N THR A 20 -14.32 21.18 12.22
CA THR A 20 -15.07 20.00 11.75
C THR A 20 -14.21 19.09 10.88
N GLU A 21 -13.40 19.66 9.98
CA GLU A 21 -12.45 18.90 9.16
C GLU A 21 -11.40 18.20 10.04
N PHE A 22 -10.84 18.90 11.01
CA PHE A 22 -9.88 18.32 11.96
C PHE A 22 -10.48 17.17 12.77
N TRP A 23 -11.71 17.33 13.28
CA TRP A 23 -12.43 16.27 13.98
C TRP A 23 -12.66 15.05 13.10
N ALA A 24 -13.06 15.25 11.85
CA ALA A 24 -13.29 14.17 10.89
C ALA A 24 -11.99 13.39 10.57
N HIS A 25 -10.86 14.09 10.40
CA HIS A 25 -9.58 13.42 10.20
C HIS A 25 -9.10 12.67 11.44
N SER A 26 -9.26 13.27 12.62
CA SER A 26 -8.84 12.68 13.89
C SER A 26 -9.64 11.42 14.22
N SER A 27 -10.96 11.42 13.97
CA SER A 27 -11.81 10.25 14.20
C SER A 27 -11.48 9.10 13.25
N ASN A 28 -11.14 9.38 11.99
CA ASN A 28 -10.66 8.36 11.05
C ASN A 28 -9.34 7.71 11.52
N LEU A 29 -8.39 8.52 12.03
CA LEU A 29 -7.13 8.00 12.57
C LEU A 29 -7.35 7.19 13.85
N GLN A 30 -8.24 7.64 14.73
CA GLN A 30 -8.63 6.90 15.94
C GLN A 30 -9.25 5.55 15.58
N ALA A 31 -10.26 5.54 14.70
CA ALA A 31 -10.91 4.31 14.26
C ALA A 31 -9.92 3.34 13.63
N TRP A 32 -8.97 3.84 12.85
CA TRP A 32 -7.90 3.05 12.25
C TRP A 32 -6.97 2.41 13.30
N TYR A 33 -6.54 3.17 14.32
CA TYR A 33 -5.75 2.65 15.44
C TYR A 33 -6.49 1.59 16.27
N GLU A 34 -7.76 1.86 16.58
CA GLU A 34 -8.64 0.97 17.34
C GLU A 34 -8.91 -0.34 16.58
N ASN A 35 -9.00 -0.29 15.25
CA ASN A 35 -9.13 -1.47 14.38
C ASN A 35 -7.78 -2.13 14.05
N ASN A 36 -6.82 -2.06 14.95
CA ASN A 36 -5.51 -2.69 14.83
C ASN A 36 -4.77 -2.32 13.53
N TYR A 37 -4.86 -1.06 13.13
CA TYR A 37 -4.26 -0.53 11.90
C TYR A 37 -4.76 -1.19 10.62
N ASN A 38 -5.98 -1.75 10.61
CA ASN A 38 -6.59 -2.33 9.42
C ASN A 38 -6.60 -1.31 8.26
N THR A 39 -5.84 -1.61 7.22
CA THR A 39 -5.64 -0.76 6.02
C THR A 39 -6.89 -0.54 5.19
N LYS A 40 -8.00 -1.20 5.52
CA LYS A 40 -9.33 -1.00 4.91
C LYS A 40 -10.15 0.09 5.59
N VAL A 41 -9.77 0.52 6.81
CA VAL A 41 -10.49 1.55 7.59
C VAL A 41 -10.06 2.96 7.17
N LEU A 42 -8.77 3.14 6.87
CA LEU A 42 -8.22 4.39 6.35
C LEU A 42 -7.88 4.21 4.87
N HIS A 43 -8.05 5.26 4.06
CA HIS A 43 -7.72 5.19 2.63
C HIS A 43 -6.27 4.70 2.43
N SER A 44 -6.06 3.77 1.51
CA SER A 44 -4.80 3.02 1.36
C SER A 44 -3.58 3.91 1.08
N ASN A 45 -3.79 5.03 0.37
CA ASN A 45 -2.76 6.06 0.12
C ASN A 45 -2.21 6.70 1.40
N LEU A 46 -2.92 6.62 2.52
CA LEU A 46 -2.47 7.11 3.83
C LEU A 46 -2.13 5.96 4.78
N ALA A 47 -2.97 4.93 4.85
CA ALA A 47 -2.77 3.79 5.77
C ALA A 47 -1.40 3.11 5.58
N PHE A 48 -1.03 2.80 4.35
CA PHE A 48 0.18 2.01 4.08
C PHE A 48 1.48 2.79 4.37
N PRO A 49 1.64 4.06 3.92
CA PRO A 49 2.79 4.87 4.32
C PRO A 49 2.84 5.17 5.82
N LEU A 50 1.68 5.35 6.48
CA LEU A 50 1.62 5.63 7.91
C LEU A 50 2.04 4.42 8.74
N LEU A 51 1.61 3.21 8.37
CA LEU A 51 2.11 1.94 8.95
C LEU A 51 3.63 1.88 8.91
N ARG A 52 4.23 2.12 7.74
CA ARG A 52 5.70 2.10 7.60
C ARG A 52 6.37 3.10 8.54
N LYS A 53 5.82 4.31 8.67
CA LYS A 53 6.37 5.34 9.58
C LYS A 53 6.27 4.92 11.05
N LEU A 54 5.14 4.35 11.47
CA LEU A 54 4.96 3.87 12.85
C LEU A 54 5.88 2.68 13.17
N THR A 55 6.05 1.75 12.23
CA THR A 55 7.02 0.66 12.34
C THR A 55 8.43 1.19 12.56
N LYS A 56 8.86 2.19 11.77
CA LYS A 56 10.17 2.84 11.92
C LYS A 56 10.31 3.62 13.23
N ALA A 57 9.21 4.15 13.77
CA ALA A 57 9.17 4.79 15.07
C ALA A 57 9.18 3.78 16.25
N GLY A 58 9.11 2.48 15.99
CA GLY A 58 9.21 1.42 17.01
C GLY A 58 7.87 0.91 17.54
N ASP A 59 6.75 1.26 16.92
CA ASP A 59 5.45 0.69 17.28
C ASP A 59 5.39 -0.79 16.85
N LYS A 60 5.39 -1.68 17.85
CA LYS A 60 5.34 -3.13 17.66
C LYS A 60 4.04 -3.59 16.99
N LYS A 61 2.91 -2.98 17.35
CA LYS A 61 1.60 -3.33 16.79
C LYS A 61 1.52 -2.91 15.32
N ALA A 62 2.07 -1.74 14.98
CA ALA A 62 2.17 -1.29 13.60
C ALA A 62 3.11 -2.19 12.79
N LYS A 63 4.24 -2.63 13.38
CA LYS A 63 5.18 -3.55 12.74
C LYS A 63 4.50 -4.85 12.30
N GLU A 64 3.77 -5.51 13.19
CA GLU A 64 3.05 -6.74 12.87
C GLU A 64 1.98 -6.52 11.79
N ALA A 65 1.18 -5.47 11.91
CA ALA A 65 0.16 -5.13 10.91
C ALA A 65 0.78 -4.80 9.54
N PHE A 66 1.93 -4.13 9.53
CA PHE A 66 2.64 -3.76 8.30
C PHE A 66 3.21 -4.97 7.57
N LYS A 67 3.85 -5.91 8.30
CA LYS A 67 4.33 -7.17 7.74
C LYS A 67 3.18 -7.96 7.10
N GLY A 68 2.07 -8.12 7.83
CA GLY A 68 0.87 -8.81 7.34
C GLY A 68 0.29 -8.16 6.08
N GLU A 69 0.28 -6.84 6.01
CA GLU A 69 -0.19 -6.10 4.84
C GLU A 69 0.73 -6.30 3.62
N ILE A 70 2.05 -6.29 3.80
CA ILE A 70 3.02 -6.56 2.72
C ILE A 70 2.76 -7.96 2.14
N VAL A 71 2.66 -8.96 3.01
CA VAL A 71 2.36 -10.35 2.64
C VAL A 71 1.03 -10.44 1.88
N ASN A 72 -0.04 -9.84 2.40
CA ASN A 72 -1.36 -9.87 1.76
C ASN A 72 -1.35 -9.20 0.39
N ARG A 73 -0.68 -8.05 0.24
CA ARG A 73 -0.58 -7.34 -1.03
C ARG A 73 0.24 -8.11 -2.05
N PHE A 74 1.32 -8.77 -1.62
CA PHE A 74 2.14 -9.59 -2.49
C PHE A 74 1.35 -10.82 -2.98
N ARG A 75 0.69 -11.54 -2.07
CA ARG A 75 -0.13 -12.72 -2.39
C ARG A 75 -1.35 -12.43 -3.26
N ASN A 76 -1.82 -11.18 -3.30
CA ASN A 76 -2.90 -10.80 -4.21
C ASN A 76 -2.51 -10.96 -5.70
N GLY A 77 -1.22 -11.05 -6.03
CA GLY A 77 -0.76 -11.42 -7.37
C GLY A 77 -0.82 -10.28 -8.41
N ASN A 78 -1.16 -9.07 -7.99
CA ASN A 78 -1.11 -7.91 -8.89
C ASN A 78 0.34 -7.54 -9.19
N LEU A 79 0.79 -7.76 -10.44
CA LEU A 79 2.18 -7.58 -10.86
C LEU A 79 2.74 -6.18 -10.58
N ASN A 80 1.94 -5.13 -10.77
CA ASN A 80 2.37 -3.75 -10.50
C ASN A 80 2.62 -3.54 -9.00
N VAL A 81 1.73 -4.08 -8.16
CA VAL A 81 1.87 -3.99 -6.69
C VAL A 81 3.06 -4.81 -6.23
N MET A 82 3.23 -6.04 -6.71
CA MET A 82 4.37 -6.89 -6.35
C MET A 82 5.70 -6.23 -6.74
N ALA A 83 5.82 -5.73 -7.97
CA ALA A 83 7.02 -5.05 -8.43
C ALA A 83 7.30 -3.76 -7.64
N PHE A 84 6.26 -3.01 -7.29
CA PHE A 84 6.39 -1.85 -6.40
C PHE A 84 6.92 -2.24 -5.02
N LEU A 85 6.36 -3.28 -4.38
CA LEU A 85 6.81 -3.76 -3.07
C LEU A 85 8.29 -4.19 -3.09
N ILE A 86 8.71 -4.89 -4.14
CA ILE A 86 10.11 -5.31 -4.32
C ILE A 86 11.02 -4.10 -4.51
N LYS A 87 10.67 -3.20 -5.44
CA LYS A 87 11.52 -2.08 -5.86
C LYS A 87 11.73 -1.04 -4.76
N GLU A 88 10.72 -0.80 -3.95
CA GLU A 88 10.77 0.18 -2.86
C GLU A 88 11.27 -0.41 -1.53
N GLY A 89 11.76 -1.67 -1.56
CA GLY A 89 12.36 -2.35 -0.41
C GLY A 89 11.36 -2.66 0.70
N TYR A 90 10.10 -2.96 0.35
CA TYR A 90 9.10 -3.34 1.35
C TYR A 90 9.26 -4.78 1.82
N LEU A 91 9.77 -5.68 0.97
CA LEU A 91 10.05 -7.06 1.39
C LEU A 91 11.19 -7.12 2.41
N ASP A 92 12.10 -6.15 2.42
CA ASP A 92 13.20 -6.05 3.39
C ASP A 92 12.74 -5.83 4.84
N GLU A 93 11.45 -5.47 5.03
CA GLU A 93 10.83 -5.30 6.34
C GLU A 93 10.32 -6.65 6.91
N LEU A 94 10.26 -7.69 6.06
CA LEU A 94 10.01 -9.08 6.45
C LEU A 94 11.34 -9.75 6.84
N ASP A 95 11.28 -10.89 7.53
CA ASP A 95 12.48 -11.72 7.65
C ASP A 95 12.77 -12.45 6.33
N ILE A 96 13.98 -13.00 6.24
CA ILE A 96 14.46 -13.67 5.03
C ILE A 96 13.59 -14.88 4.72
N ASP A 97 13.16 -15.63 5.73
CA ASP A 97 12.36 -16.84 5.57
C ASP A 97 10.96 -16.50 5.03
N ASP A 98 10.30 -15.48 5.57
CA ASP A 98 9.03 -14.95 5.09
C ASP A 98 9.15 -14.48 3.63
N SER A 99 10.21 -13.73 3.32
CA SER A 99 10.42 -13.20 1.97
C SER A 99 10.63 -14.32 0.95
N VAL A 100 11.43 -15.32 1.30
CA VAL A 100 11.69 -16.49 0.44
C VAL A 100 10.43 -17.31 0.24
N ALA A 101 9.64 -17.53 1.30
CA ALA A 101 8.37 -18.25 1.22
C ALA A 101 7.41 -17.61 0.22
N LEU A 102 7.30 -16.27 0.21
CA LEU A 102 6.45 -15.55 -0.75
C LEU A 102 6.82 -15.83 -2.21
N TYR A 103 8.11 -15.91 -2.53
CA TYR A 103 8.54 -16.24 -3.90
C TYR A 103 8.26 -17.69 -4.26
N GLN A 104 8.38 -18.62 -3.30
CA GLN A 104 8.13 -20.05 -3.50
C GLN A 104 6.65 -20.37 -3.71
N GLU A 105 5.74 -19.52 -3.20
CA GLU A 105 4.30 -19.65 -3.41
C GLU A 105 3.86 -19.29 -4.84
N LEU A 106 4.69 -18.61 -5.62
CA LEU A 106 4.35 -18.20 -6.97
C LEU A 106 4.39 -19.38 -7.94
N ASP A 107 3.36 -19.50 -8.78
CA ASP A 107 3.42 -20.38 -9.93
C ASP A 107 4.43 -19.86 -10.97
N PHE A 108 4.89 -20.76 -11.84
CA PHE A 108 5.93 -20.46 -12.82
C PHE A 108 5.56 -19.31 -13.78
N ASP A 109 4.28 -19.19 -14.17
CA ASP A 109 3.83 -18.15 -15.09
C ASP A 109 3.80 -16.79 -14.41
N THR A 110 3.26 -16.72 -13.19
CA THR A 110 3.27 -15.50 -12.37
C THR A 110 4.69 -15.03 -12.09
N TYR A 111 5.59 -15.95 -11.69
CA TYR A 111 7.00 -15.63 -11.46
C TYR A 111 7.66 -15.07 -12.72
N LYS A 112 7.47 -15.72 -13.87
CA LYS A 112 8.04 -15.29 -15.16
C LYS A 112 7.54 -13.90 -15.58
N LYS A 113 6.24 -13.63 -15.41
CA LYS A 113 5.64 -12.32 -15.69
C LYS A 113 6.21 -11.25 -14.76
N LEU A 114 6.32 -11.53 -13.47
CA LEU A 114 6.90 -10.61 -12.49
C LEU A 114 8.34 -10.24 -12.83
N GLN A 115 9.18 -11.22 -13.14
CA GLN A 115 10.58 -10.99 -13.54
C GLN A 115 10.68 -10.13 -14.82
N SER A 116 9.82 -10.39 -15.80
CA SER A 116 9.76 -9.60 -17.05
C SER A 116 9.37 -8.15 -16.77
N HIS A 117 8.35 -7.95 -15.95
CA HIS A 117 7.84 -6.63 -15.58
C HIS A 117 8.87 -5.79 -14.79
N ILE A 118 9.60 -6.41 -13.86
CA ILE A 118 10.69 -5.75 -13.12
C ILE A 118 11.81 -5.35 -14.08
N LYS A 119 12.20 -6.23 -15.00
CA LYS A 119 13.25 -5.95 -15.99
C LYS A 119 12.89 -4.79 -16.92
N GLU A 120 11.66 -4.75 -17.42
CA GLU A 120 11.15 -3.65 -18.26
C GLU A 120 11.15 -2.32 -17.51
N SER A 121 10.66 -2.32 -16.26
CA SER A 121 10.63 -1.14 -15.40
C SER A 121 12.02 -0.57 -15.11
N ASN A 122 13.05 -1.42 -15.02
CA ASN A 122 14.44 -1.00 -14.81
C ASN A 122 15.07 -0.43 -16.08
N LYS A 123 14.81 -1.03 -17.25
CA LYS A 123 15.28 -0.50 -18.56
C LYS A 123 14.75 0.90 -18.83
N ILE A 124 13.48 1.16 -18.51
CA ILE A 124 12.89 2.50 -18.65
C ILE A 124 13.64 3.49 -17.75
N LYS A 125 13.90 3.16 -16.47
CA LYS A 125 14.66 4.04 -15.59
C LYS A 125 16.06 4.36 -16.12
N GLU A 126 16.78 3.39 -16.67
CA GLU A 126 18.13 3.59 -17.23
C GLU A 126 18.12 4.43 -18.52
N GLY A 127 17.10 4.27 -19.38
CA GLY A 127 16.97 5.02 -20.63
C GLY A 127 16.62 6.51 -20.47
N PHE A 128 16.14 6.93 -19.29
CA PHE A 128 15.85 8.33 -18.96
C PHE A 128 17.03 9.06 -18.27
N ILE A 129 18.16 8.38 -18.02
CA ILE A 129 19.39 8.99 -17.47
C ILE A 129 20.36 9.36 -18.64
N LEU A 130 19.83 9.99 -19.69
CA LEU A 130 20.59 10.56 -20.80
C LEU A 130 20.30 12.05 -20.93
#